data_AF-A0A8B6HJ24-F1
#
_entry.id   AF-A0A8B6HJ24-F1
#
_cell.length_a   1.000
_cell.length_b   1.000
_cell.length_c   1.000
_cell.angle_alpha   90.00
_cell.angle_beta   90.00
_cell.angle_gamma   90.00
#
_symmetry.space_group_name_H-M   'P 1'
#
loop_
_entity.id
_entity.type
_entity.pdbx_description
1 polymer ?
#
loop_
_entity_poly.entity_id
_entity_poly.type
_entity_poly.pdbx_seq_one_letter_code
_entity_poly.pdbx_strand_id
1 'polypeptide(L)'
;SQKGEIEFWKEQAVTFVETPVVHVISDFLQSEDNVLIVGEPGIGKSMLLHCVALKLQKQSGFDIIPCTGMQDILQHHSDGKNQMFVLDDICGQFTLSMSDIEYWMNNEDKLKRIVKKGGKKVVATCRLDIYNDEKFQASFTIFKSNSFNLSVKYTREDKLTICQNYLSETNIQLLKDLNVDFTPLMCYLYSKNKNFNLADFLQCPFETYKKEWAKLKVFDPYKYCSLFLCVIYNGIMKESFFDNLNESDTETKPVLENIFEICGINRGTSRGRIKAVMNSMNGTYVRKTRNEYRVIHDQMFDFMCYYFGNEDTMVRCILRNSDIRVFNQRTQLTSLNEQHEKFTIMIPKKLENEYFKRIKGDLEESKLNQCFYNTQMKYEVYRTSFLKILKSIDDKLFIAQICQGKDDDDNDDDNDDDDDDDDDDDDEMMMMMMMMMMMI
;
A
#
# COMPACT_ATOMS: atom_id res chain seq x y z
N SER A 1 15.17 -9.34 -2.40
CA SER A 1 15.99 -9.23 -3.62
C SER A 1 15.09 -9.44 -4.83
N GLN A 2 15.32 -8.69 -5.91
CA GLN A 2 14.50 -8.78 -7.14
C GLN A 2 14.38 -10.22 -7.67
N LYS A 3 15.45 -11.03 -7.56
CA LYS A 3 15.44 -12.45 -7.93
C LYS A 3 14.41 -13.29 -7.15
N GLY A 4 14.27 -13.05 -5.84
CA GLY A 4 13.31 -13.79 -5.01
C GLY A 4 11.86 -13.44 -5.34
N GLU A 5 11.62 -12.21 -5.77
CA GLU A 5 10.29 -11.73 -6.17
C GLU A 5 9.86 -12.30 -7.52
N ILE A 6 10.75 -12.30 -8.51
CA ILE A 6 10.47 -12.93 -9.81
C ILE A 6 10.22 -14.43 -9.67
N GLU A 7 10.95 -15.12 -8.79
CA GLU A 7 10.73 -16.55 -8.56
C GLU A 7 9.35 -16.80 -7.92
N PHE A 8 8.95 -15.94 -6.99
CA PHE A 8 7.60 -15.97 -6.43
C PHE A 8 6.53 -15.72 -7.52
N TRP A 9 6.76 -14.83 -8.48
CA TRP A 9 5.85 -14.63 -9.61
C TRP A 9 5.71 -15.88 -10.47
N LYS A 10 6.81 -16.60 -10.71
CA LYS A 10 6.77 -17.87 -11.45
C LYS A 10 5.97 -18.94 -10.72
N GLU A 11 6.13 -19.05 -9.39
CA GLU A 11 5.35 -19.97 -8.57
C GLU A 11 3.85 -19.67 -8.63
N GLN A 12 3.48 -18.38 -8.55
CA GLN A 12 2.10 -17.91 -8.68
C GLN A 12 1.52 -18.20 -10.07
N ALA A 13 2.31 -17.99 -11.12
CA ALA A 13 1.91 -18.17 -12.52
C ALA A 13 1.53 -19.61 -12.87
N VAL A 14 1.96 -20.62 -12.08
CA VAL A 14 1.53 -22.03 -12.27
C VAL A 14 0.01 -22.18 -12.14
N THR A 15 -0.61 -21.38 -11.29
CA THR A 15 -2.06 -21.38 -11.06
C THR A 15 -2.79 -20.30 -11.84
N PHE A 16 -2.11 -19.67 -12.80
CA PHE A 16 -2.73 -18.64 -13.62
C PHE A 16 -3.62 -19.26 -14.69
N VAL A 17 -4.79 -18.65 -14.90
CA VAL A 17 -5.68 -18.99 -16.01
C VAL A 17 -5.44 -17.98 -17.11
N GLU A 18 -4.93 -18.44 -18.26
CA GLU A 18 -4.82 -17.58 -19.44
C GLU A 18 -6.23 -17.23 -19.95
N THR A 19 -6.61 -15.96 -19.80
CA THR A 19 -7.83 -15.39 -20.35
C THR A 19 -7.53 -14.62 -21.64
N PRO A 20 -8.54 -14.32 -22.49
CA PRO A 20 -8.33 -13.55 -23.72
C PRO A 20 -7.61 -12.21 -23.51
N VAL A 21 -7.81 -11.57 -22.34
CA VAL A 21 -7.17 -10.28 -22.03
C VAL A 21 -5.64 -10.36 -22.00
N VAL A 22 -5.09 -11.53 -21.62
CA VAL A 22 -3.64 -11.74 -21.53
C VAL A 22 -3.01 -11.59 -22.90
N HIS A 23 -3.65 -12.17 -23.91
CA HIS A 23 -3.21 -12.08 -25.30
C HIS A 23 -3.32 -10.65 -25.80
N VAL A 24 -4.46 -9.98 -25.56
CA VAL A 24 -4.66 -8.58 -25.95
C VAL A 24 -3.55 -7.67 -25.41
N ILE A 25 -3.21 -7.78 -24.12
CA ILE A 25 -2.16 -6.95 -23.51
C ILE A 25 -0.77 -7.36 -24.01
N SER A 26 -0.51 -8.66 -24.15
CA SER A 26 0.79 -9.15 -24.64
C SER A 26 1.06 -8.69 -26.07
N ASP A 27 0.04 -8.73 -26.93
CA ASP A 27 0.11 -8.29 -28.33
C ASP A 27 0.28 -6.78 -28.41
N PHE A 28 -0.46 -6.02 -27.58
CA PHE A 28 -0.31 -4.57 -27.46
C PHE A 28 1.12 -4.17 -27.08
N LEU A 29 1.73 -4.86 -26.12
CA LEU A 29 3.11 -4.61 -25.70
C LEU A 29 4.17 -5.02 -26.73
N GLN A 30 3.80 -5.65 -27.85
CA GLN A 30 4.74 -5.85 -28.96
C GLN A 30 5.01 -4.53 -29.70
N SER A 31 4.01 -3.65 -29.80
CA SER A 31 4.13 -2.37 -30.49
C SER A 31 4.29 -1.18 -29.54
N GLU A 32 3.82 -1.30 -28.30
CA GLU A 32 3.79 -0.21 -27.33
C GLU A 32 4.77 -0.45 -26.20
N ASP A 33 5.37 0.63 -25.71
CA ASP A 33 6.41 0.57 -24.68
C ASP A 33 5.90 0.79 -23.26
N ASN A 34 4.61 1.08 -23.11
CA ASN A 34 4.00 1.20 -21.79
C ASN A 34 2.58 0.67 -21.78
N VAL A 35 2.15 0.20 -20.61
CA VAL A 35 0.75 -0.16 -20.37
C VAL A 35 0.39 0.06 -18.91
N LEU A 36 -0.83 0.52 -18.67
CA LEU A 36 -1.42 0.63 -17.34
C LEU A 36 -2.65 -0.27 -17.22
N ILE A 37 -2.59 -1.27 -16.35
CA ILE A 37 -3.72 -2.16 -16.06
C ILE A 37 -4.51 -1.60 -14.88
N VAL A 38 -5.74 -1.19 -15.13
CA VAL A 38 -6.62 -0.54 -14.14
C VAL A 38 -7.73 -1.50 -13.73
N GLY A 39 -8.22 -1.39 -12.50
CA GLY A 39 -9.40 -2.17 -12.08
C GLY A 39 -9.60 -2.21 -10.57
N GLU A 40 -10.73 -2.78 -10.17
CA GLU A 40 -11.11 -2.89 -8.76
C GLU A 40 -10.12 -3.74 -7.95
N PRO A 41 -10.04 -3.56 -6.62
CA PRO A 41 -9.25 -4.43 -5.76
C PRO A 41 -9.66 -5.91 -5.91
N GLY A 42 -8.67 -6.81 -5.98
CA GLY A 42 -8.90 -8.26 -6.02
C GLY A 42 -9.32 -8.85 -7.37
N ILE A 43 -9.45 -8.06 -8.44
CA ILE A 43 -9.81 -8.54 -9.79
C ILE A 43 -8.68 -9.32 -10.50
N GLY A 44 -7.45 -9.30 -9.95
CA GLY A 44 -6.31 -10.07 -10.48
C GLY A 44 -5.32 -9.26 -11.33
N LYS A 45 -5.28 -7.94 -11.18
CA LYS A 45 -4.36 -7.04 -11.90
C LYS A 45 -2.89 -7.44 -11.77
N SER A 46 -2.41 -7.59 -10.54
CA SER A 46 -1.03 -7.97 -10.23
C SER A 46 -0.64 -9.31 -10.87
N MET A 47 -1.53 -10.29 -10.76
CA MET A 47 -1.31 -11.61 -11.37
C MET A 47 -1.21 -11.52 -12.90
N LEU A 48 -2.12 -10.76 -13.53
CA LEU A 48 -2.10 -10.51 -14.98
C LEU A 48 -0.80 -9.81 -15.41
N LEU A 49 -0.38 -8.77 -14.68
CA LEU A 49 0.85 -8.02 -14.93
C LEU A 49 2.07 -8.94 -14.89
N HIS A 50 2.21 -9.74 -13.83
CA HIS A 50 3.32 -10.67 -13.67
C HIS A 50 3.33 -11.73 -14.78
N CYS A 51 2.17 -12.25 -15.16
CA CYS A 51 2.08 -13.25 -16.23
C CYS A 51 2.46 -12.68 -17.59
N VAL A 52 2.01 -11.45 -17.91
CA VAL A 52 2.42 -10.75 -19.13
C VAL A 52 3.93 -10.49 -19.13
N ALA A 53 4.50 -10.03 -18.01
CA ALA A 53 5.94 -9.79 -17.90
C ALA A 53 6.76 -11.09 -18.11
N LEU A 54 6.37 -12.19 -17.46
CA LEU A 54 7.00 -13.50 -17.64
C LEU A 54 6.87 -14.03 -19.08
N LYS A 55 5.75 -13.76 -19.75
CA LYS A 55 5.52 -14.16 -21.14
C LYS A 55 6.44 -13.39 -22.09
N LEU A 56 6.56 -12.08 -21.92
CA LEU A 56 7.44 -11.23 -22.73
C LEU A 56 8.93 -11.50 -22.46
N GLN A 57 9.31 -11.85 -21.23
CA GLN A 57 10.66 -12.35 -20.94
C GLN A 57 10.98 -13.59 -21.77
N LYS A 58 10.06 -14.56 -21.83
CA LYS A 58 10.25 -15.81 -22.59
C LYS A 58 10.24 -15.60 -24.10
N GLN A 59 9.37 -14.73 -24.61
CA GLN A 59 9.16 -14.53 -26.04
C GLN A 59 10.14 -13.55 -26.67
N SER A 60 10.44 -12.45 -25.97
CA SER A 60 11.14 -11.29 -26.50
C SER A 60 12.44 -10.98 -25.75
N GLY A 61 12.80 -11.75 -24.72
CA GLY A 61 14.10 -11.66 -24.03
C GLY A 61 14.28 -10.43 -23.14
N PHE A 62 13.20 -9.83 -22.64
CA PHE A 62 13.27 -8.71 -21.70
C PHE A 62 13.72 -9.17 -20.31
N ASP A 63 14.67 -8.42 -19.73
CA ASP A 63 15.01 -8.50 -18.32
C ASP A 63 13.91 -7.84 -17.49
N ILE A 64 13.29 -8.61 -16.60
CA ILE A 64 12.25 -8.11 -15.70
C ILE A 64 12.91 -7.40 -14.52
N ILE A 65 12.51 -6.15 -14.29
CA ILE A 65 12.94 -5.32 -13.16
C ILE A 65 11.69 -5.00 -12.33
N PRO A 66 11.44 -5.72 -11.21
CA PRO A 66 10.41 -5.34 -10.26
C PRO A 66 10.72 -3.97 -9.66
N CYS A 67 9.74 -3.08 -9.68
CA CYS A 67 9.87 -1.71 -9.21
C CYS A 67 8.74 -1.39 -8.22
N THR A 68 9.10 -0.68 -7.15
CA THR A 68 8.18 -0.11 -6.18
C THR A 68 7.77 1.32 -6.54
N GLY A 69 8.55 1.99 -7.40
CA GLY A 69 8.26 3.34 -7.88
C GLY A 69 9.25 3.82 -8.94
N MET A 70 9.15 5.10 -9.28
CA MET A 70 9.96 5.74 -10.31
C MET A 70 11.47 5.74 -10.00
N GLN A 71 11.86 5.85 -8.72
CA GLN A 71 13.26 5.81 -8.28
C GLN A 71 13.96 4.53 -8.76
N ASP A 72 13.29 3.37 -8.64
CA ASP A 72 13.86 2.08 -9.05
C ASP A 72 14.13 2.04 -10.56
N ILE A 73 13.29 2.70 -11.37
CA ILE A 73 13.48 2.79 -12.82
C ILE A 73 14.75 3.59 -13.12
N LEU A 74 14.87 4.76 -12.49
CA LEU A 74 16.03 5.63 -12.66
C LEU A 74 17.32 4.95 -12.21
N GLN A 75 17.28 4.23 -11.09
CA GLN A 75 18.45 3.54 -10.54
C GLN A 75 18.87 2.30 -11.35
N HIS A 76 17.92 1.55 -11.90
CA HIS A 76 18.19 0.24 -12.50
C HIS A 76 18.17 0.21 -14.03
N HIS A 77 17.84 1.31 -14.70
CA HIS A 77 17.94 1.35 -16.15
C HIS A 77 19.40 1.19 -16.61
N SER A 78 19.58 0.52 -17.75
CA SER A 78 20.89 0.32 -18.36
C SER A 78 20.78 0.44 -19.86
N ASP A 79 21.49 1.38 -20.46
CA ASP A 79 21.48 1.57 -21.91
C ASP A 79 21.90 0.27 -22.65
N GLY A 80 21.27 0.00 -23.79
CA GLY A 80 21.55 -1.18 -24.62
C GLY A 80 20.96 -2.52 -24.13
N LYS A 81 20.33 -2.58 -22.96
CA LYS A 81 19.61 -3.79 -22.49
C LYS A 81 18.12 -3.74 -22.79
N ASN A 82 17.51 -4.87 -23.08
CA ASN A 82 16.04 -4.95 -23.13
C ASN A 82 15.50 -5.12 -21.70
N GLN A 83 14.88 -4.09 -21.14
CA GLN A 83 14.40 -4.11 -19.75
C GLN A 83 12.91 -3.79 -19.67
N MET A 84 12.21 -4.49 -18.77
CA MET A 84 10.81 -4.26 -18.45
C MET A 84 10.68 -3.90 -16.99
N PHE A 85 10.30 -2.66 -16.72
CA PHE A 85 10.01 -2.17 -15.38
C PHE A 85 8.57 -2.51 -15.03
N VAL A 86 8.39 -3.28 -13.96
CA VAL A 86 7.09 -3.83 -13.55
C VAL A 86 6.70 -3.19 -12.23
N LEU A 87 5.62 -2.39 -12.24
CA LEU A 87 5.12 -1.65 -11.08
C LEU A 87 3.75 -2.17 -10.67
N ASP A 88 3.65 -2.71 -9.46
CA ASP A 88 2.36 -3.14 -8.91
C ASP A 88 1.79 -2.07 -7.97
N ASP A 89 0.60 -1.54 -8.29
CA ASP A 89 -0.08 -0.42 -7.62
C ASP A 89 0.78 0.87 -7.56
N ILE A 90 1.05 1.44 -8.74
CA ILE A 90 2.01 2.53 -9.03
C ILE A 90 1.94 3.80 -8.15
N CYS A 91 0.81 4.09 -7.51
CA CYS A 91 0.62 5.30 -6.68
C CYS A 91 0.02 5.02 -5.31
N GLY A 92 0.34 3.84 -4.78
CA GLY A 92 0.01 3.49 -3.42
C GLY A 92 -0.94 2.31 -3.33
N GLN A 93 -0.66 1.49 -2.32
CA GLN A 93 -1.43 0.31 -2.00
C GLN A 93 -2.83 0.66 -1.49
N PHE A 94 -3.12 1.90 -1.06
CA PHE A 94 -4.33 2.20 -0.29
C PHE A 94 -5.06 3.45 -0.78
N THR A 95 -4.39 4.59 -0.73
CA THR A 95 -4.86 5.89 -1.23
C THR A 95 -3.82 6.44 -2.19
N LEU A 96 -4.24 7.41 -3.01
CA LEU A 96 -3.33 8.16 -3.87
C LEU A 96 -2.26 8.86 -3.03
N SER A 97 -1.00 8.50 -3.26
CA SER A 97 0.16 9.09 -2.60
C SER A 97 0.60 10.36 -3.33
N MET A 98 0.45 11.52 -2.68
CA MET A 98 0.84 12.80 -3.28
C MET A 98 2.34 12.90 -3.51
N SER A 99 3.14 12.37 -2.58
CA SER A 99 4.59 12.28 -2.74
C SER A 99 4.99 11.53 -3.99
N ASP A 100 4.30 10.40 -4.25
CA ASP A 100 4.58 9.60 -5.42
C ASP A 100 4.17 10.38 -6.67
N ILE A 101 2.98 11.00 -6.69
CA ILE A 101 2.55 11.84 -7.82
C ILE A 101 3.59 12.91 -8.16
N GLU A 102 4.00 13.71 -7.18
CA GLU A 102 4.94 14.81 -7.38
C GLU A 102 6.28 14.29 -7.90
N TYR A 103 6.78 13.22 -7.30
CA TYR A 103 8.01 12.58 -7.73
C TYR A 103 7.91 12.03 -9.17
N TRP A 104 6.77 11.45 -9.54
CA TRP A 104 6.49 10.99 -10.90
C TRP A 104 6.40 12.16 -11.88
N MET A 105 5.75 13.27 -11.51
CA MET A 105 5.66 14.48 -12.35
C MET A 105 7.04 15.04 -12.64
N ASN A 106 7.87 15.23 -11.61
CA ASN A 106 9.20 15.82 -11.72
C ASN A 106 10.16 14.97 -12.57
N ASN A 107 9.89 13.67 -12.69
CA ASN A 107 10.74 12.74 -13.41
C ASN A 107 10.10 12.20 -14.72
N GLU A 108 8.91 12.68 -15.10
CA GLU A 108 8.18 12.13 -16.25
C GLU A 108 8.97 12.28 -17.56
N ASP A 109 9.62 13.43 -17.77
CA ASP A 109 10.44 13.66 -18.96
C ASP A 109 11.68 12.77 -19.01
N LYS A 110 12.28 12.49 -17.84
CA LYS A 110 13.39 11.52 -17.74
C LYS A 110 12.90 10.13 -18.14
N LEU A 111 11.72 9.71 -17.67
CA LEU A 111 11.12 8.44 -18.05
C LEU A 111 10.83 8.35 -19.55
N LYS A 112 10.19 9.38 -20.12
CA LYS A 112 9.90 9.46 -21.55
C LYS A 112 11.17 9.34 -22.38
N ARG A 113 12.29 9.94 -21.96
CA ARG A 113 13.60 9.77 -22.61
C ARG A 113 14.13 8.34 -22.50
N ILE A 114 14.04 7.71 -21.33
CA ILE A 114 14.46 6.32 -21.11
C ILE A 114 13.69 5.38 -22.04
N VAL A 115 12.37 5.54 -22.11
CA VAL A 115 11.51 4.72 -22.98
C VAL A 115 11.82 4.95 -24.45
N LYS A 116 11.97 6.21 -24.88
CA LYS A 116 12.23 6.58 -26.28
C LYS A 116 13.58 6.09 -26.82
N LYS A 117 14.58 5.82 -25.97
CA LYS A 117 15.85 5.19 -26.38
C LYS A 117 15.66 3.76 -26.92
N GLY A 118 14.49 3.16 -26.72
CA GLY A 118 14.16 1.83 -27.20
C GLY A 118 14.67 0.72 -26.28
N GLY A 119 14.08 -0.47 -26.41
CA GLY A 119 14.42 -1.62 -25.56
C GLY A 119 13.94 -1.48 -24.11
N LYS A 120 13.10 -0.50 -23.79
CA LYS A 120 12.54 -0.30 -22.44
C LYS A 120 11.04 -0.42 -22.49
N LYS A 121 10.47 -1.15 -21.54
CA LYS A 121 9.02 -1.20 -21.33
C LYS A 121 8.67 -0.85 -19.90
N VAL A 122 7.57 -0.11 -19.71
CA VAL A 122 7.04 0.23 -18.39
C VAL A 122 5.63 -0.32 -18.28
N VAL A 123 5.46 -1.33 -17.44
CA VAL A 123 4.18 -2.00 -17.26
C VAL A 123 3.73 -1.81 -15.81
N ALA A 124 2.52 -1.29 -15.63
CA ALA A 124 2.05 -0.90 -14.31
C ALA A 124 0.61 -1.37 -14.04
N THR A 125 0.25 -1.50 -12.77
CA THR A 125 -1.15 -1.62 -12.32
C THR A 125 -1.57 -0.42 -11.50
N CYS A 126 -2.87 -0.13 -11.51
CA CYS A 126 -3.47 0.90 -10.66
C CYS A 126 -4.90 0.51 -10.24
N ARG A 127 -5.33 0.96 -9.06
CA ARG A 127 -6.71 0.82 -8.59
C ARG A 127 -7.62 1.75 -9.39
N LEU A 128 -8.86 1.32 -9.64
CA LEU A 128 -9.82 2.10 -10.42
C LEU A 128 -10.11 3.48 -9.80
N ASP A 129 -10.30 3.55 -8.48
CA ASP A 129 -10.60 4.81 -7.80
C ASP A 129 -9.42 5.80 -7.85
N ILE A 130 -8.19 5.30 -7.71
CA ILE A 130 -6.96 6.09 -7.84
C ILE A 130 -6.80 6.58 -9.29
N TYR A 131 -7.03 5.70 -10.27
CA TYR A 131 -6.95 6.05 -11.69
C TYR A 131 -7.96 7.14 -12.05
N ASN A 132 -9.17 7.12 -11.48
CA ASN A 132 -10.20 8.11 -11.76
C ASN A 132 -9.94 9.47 -11.09
N ASP A 133 -8.94 9.58 -10.21
CA ASP A 133 -8.56 10.86 -9.60
C ASP A 133 -7.97 11.82 -10.65
N GLU A 134 -8.43 13.06 -10.64
CA GLU A 134 -8.02 14.07 -11.62
C GLU A 134 -6.51 14.36 -11.57
N LYS A 135 -5.90 14.33 -10.38
CA LYS A 135 -4.46 14.54 -10.23
C LYS A 135 -3.68 13.38 -10.83
N PHE A 136 -4.11 12.15 -10.59
CA PHE A 136 -3.50 10.99 -11.23
C PHE A 136 -3.54 11.13 -12.77
N GLN A 137 -4.70 11.49 -13.33
CA GLN A 137 -4.85 11.69 -14.78
C GLN A 137 -3.99 12.84 -15.33
N ALA A 138 -3.76 13.88 -14.55
CA ALA A 138 -2.91 15.00 -14.93
C ALA A 138 -1.42 14.63 -14.91
N SER A 139 -1.01 13.78 -13.97
CA SER A 139 0.40 13.49 -13.69
C SER A 139 0.97 12.31 -14.47
N PHE A 140 0.16 11.29 -14.77
CA PHE A 140 0.61 10.04 -15.41
C PHE A 140 0.35 10.04 -16.92
N THR A 141 0.81 11.07 -17.63
CA THR A 141 0.49 11.26 -19.05
C THR A 141 1.07 10.17 -19.94
N ILE A 142 2.20 9.57 -19.53
CA ILE A 142 2.82 8.43 -20.22
C ILE A 142 1.85 7.25 -20.43
N PHE A 143 0.88 7.04 -19.56
CA PHE A 143 -0.09 5.93 -19.62
C PHE A 143 -1.45 6.32 -20.20
N LYS A 144 -1.70 7.60 -20.49
CA LYS A 144 -3.04 8.14 -20.78
C LYS A 144 -3.74 7.48 -21.97
N SER A 145 -2.98 7.08 -22.98
CA SER A 145 -3.51 6.41 -24.18
C SER A 145 -3.45 4.88 -24.08
N ASN A 146 -2.78 4.34 -23.07
CA ASN A 146 -2.35 2.95 -23.00
C ASN A 146 -2.86 2.25 -21.73
N SER A 147 -4.09 2.60 -21.30
CA SER A 147 -4.72 2.03 -20.11
C SER A 147 -5.79 0.98 -20.44
N PHE A 148 -5.79 -0.11 -19.68
CA PHE A 148 -6.72 -1.24 -19.83
C PHE A 148 -7.51 -1.43 -18.53
N ASN A 149 -8.79 -1.05 -18.54
CA ASN A 149 -9.68 -1.30 -17.42
C ASN A 149 -10.17 -2.77 -17.41
N LEU A 150 -9.61 -3.56 -16.50
CA LEU A 150 -9.90 -4.98 -16.36
C LEU A 150 -11.33 -5.26 -15.90
N SER A 151 -11.94 -4.34 -15.14
CA SER A 151 -13.33 -4.47 -14.67
C SER A 151 -14.34 -4.53 -15.82
N VAL A 152 -14.01 -3.91 -16.97
CA VAL A 152 -14.85 -3.94 -18.17
C VAL A 152 -14.44 -5.06 -19.12
N LYS A 153 -13.19 -5.54 -19.04
CA LYS A 153 -12.65 -6.54 -19.96
C LYS A 153 -12.91 -7.98 -19.52
N TYR A 154 -12.99 -8.27 -18.22
CA TYR A 154 -13.36 -9.60 -17.74
C TYR A 154 -14.86 -9.84 -17.81
N THR A 155 -15.22 -10.84 -18.61
CA THR A 155 -16.58 -11.40 -18.63
C THR A 155 -16.85 -12.20 -17.36
N ARG A 156 -18.12 -12.53 -17.10
CA ARG A 156 -18.48 -13.45 -16.01
C ARG A 156 -17.84 -14.82 -16.22
N GLU A 157 -17.78 -15.26 -17.47
CA GLU A 157 -17.16 -16.52 -17.89
C GLU A 157 -15.65 -16.53 -17.59
N ASP A 158 -14.95 -15.42 -17.85
CA ASP A 158 -13.53 -15.27 -17.48
C ASP A 158 -13.35 -15.43 -15.96
N LYS A 159 -14.16 -14.71 -15.17
CA LYS A 159 -14.14 -14.79 -13.70
C LYS A 159 -14.42 -16.22 -13.21
N LEU A 160 -15.42 -16.90 -13.79
CA LEU A 160 -15.75 -18.28 -13.45
C LEU A 160 -14.60 -19.23 -13.77
N THR A 161 -13.98 -19.08 -14.94
CA THR A 161 -12.85 -19.91 -15.38
C THR A 161 -11.66 -19.72 -14.44
N ILE A 162 -11.34 -18.48 -14.07
CA ILE A 162 -10.30 -18.19 -13.08
C ILE A 162 -10.63 -18.86 -11.73
N CYS A 163 -11.90 -18.80 -11.28
CA CYS A 163 -12.30 -19.36 -9.99
C CYS A 163 -12.32 -20.89 -9.94
N GLN A 164 -12.28 -21.61 -11.08
CA GLN A 164 -12.17 -23.08 -11.11
C GLN A 164 -10.87 -23.57 -10.43
N ASN A 165 -9.83 -22.73 -10.36
CA ASN A 165 -8.59 -23.07 -9.64
C ASN A 165 -8.74 -23.07 -8.11
N TYR A 166 -9.81 -22.47 -7.58
CA TYR A 166 -10.01 -22.28 -6.14
C TYR A 166 -11.25 -23.02 -5.60
N LEU A 167 -12.26 -23.21 -6.44
CA LEU A 167 -13.57 -23.72 -6.04
C LEU A 167 -13.87 -25.09 -6.66
N SER A 168 -14.65 -25.92 -5.95
CA SER A 168 -15.17 -27.16 -6.50
C SER A 168 -16.21 -26.90 -7.59
N GLU A 169 -16.45 -27.89 -8.45
CA GLU A 169 -17.47 -27.82 -9.50
C GLU A 169 -18.87 -27.48 -8.95
N THR A 170 -19.24 -28.05 -7.80
CA THR A 170 -20.50 -27.72 -7.11
C THR A 170 -20.59 -26.25 -6.72
N ASN A 171 -19.49 -25.67 -6.22
CA ASN A 171 -19.45 -24.26 -5.86
C ASN A 171 -19.49 -23.37 -7.11
N ILE A 172 -18.82 -23.77 -8.19
CA ILE A 172 -18.89 -23.06 -9.48
C ILE A 172 -20.32 -23.07 -10.04
N GLN A 173 -21.03 -24.19 -9.94
CA GLN A 173 -22.43 -24.25 -10.35
C GLN A 173 -23.31 -23.33 -9.50
N LEU A 174 -23.11 -23.33 -8.17
CA LEU A 174 -23.79 -22.40 -7.28
C LEU A 174 -23.51 -20.93 -7.67
N LEU A 175 -22.27 -20.57 -8.04
CA LEU A 175 -21.96 -19.22 -8.50
C LEU A 175 -22.72 -18.85 -9.77
N LYS A 176 -22.86 -19.78 -10.71
CA LYS A 176 -23.67 -19.55 -11.92
C LYS A 176 -25.12 -19.23 -11.55
N ASP A 177 -25.67 -19.94 -10.57
CA ASP A 177 -27.06 -19.81 -10.14
C ASP A 177 -27.31 -18.54 -9.31
N LEU A 178 -26.38 -18.15 -8.44
CA LEU A 178 -26.55 -17.03 -7.51
C LEU A 178 -26.59 -15.64 -8.19
N ASN A 179 -26.08 -15.52 -9.41
CA ASN A 179 -25.92 -14.26 -10.13
C ASN A 179 -25.27 -13.12 -9.29
N VAL A 180 -24.44 -13.48 -8.31
CA VAL A 180 -23.63 -12.51 -7.54
C VAL A 180 -22.44 -12.10 -8.38
N ASP A 181 -22.04 -10.83 -8.30
CA ASP A 181 -20.72 -10.43 -8.77
C ASP A 181 -19.67 -10.86 -7.75
N PHE A 182 -18.52 -11.30 -8.25
CA PHE A 182 -17.43 -11.81 -7.42
C PHE A 182 -16.09 -11.48 -8.06
N THR A 183 -15.03 -11.62 -7.26
CA THR A 183 -13.66 -11.44 -7.72
C THR A 183 -12.86 -12.74 -7.53
N PRO A 184 -11.83 -13.00 -8.36
CA PRO A 184 -10.91 -14.11 -8.16
C PRO A 184 -10.33 -14.15 -6.74
N LEU A 185 -10.01 -13.00 -6.17
CA LEU A 185 -9.54 -12.90 -4.80
C LEU A 185 -10.54 -13.49 -3.80
N MET A 186 -11.82 -13.15 -3.93
CA MET A 186 -12.84 -13.63 -3.02
C MET A 186 -12.99 -15.16 -3.12
N CYS A 187 -12.95 -15.73 -4.33
CA CYS A 187 -12.88 -17.19 -4.51
C CYS A 187 -11.66 -17.80 -3.82
N TYR A 188 -10.48 -17.17 -3.95
CA TYR A 188 -9.25 -17.62 -3.31
C TYR A 188 -9.36 -17.57 -1.78
N LEU A 189 -9.79 -16.45 -1.19
CA LEU A 189 -9.94 -16.31 0.25
C LEU A 189 -10.92 -17.34 0.83
N TYR A 190 -12.04 -17.56 0.16
CA TYR A 190 -12.99 -18.62 0.51
C TYR A 190 -12.32 -20.00 0.50
N SER A 191 -11.53 -20.31 -0.53
CA SER A 191 -10.87 -21.62 -0.65
C SER A 191 -9.91 -21.92 0.50
N LYS A 192 -9.34 -20.87 1.12
CA LYS A 192 -8.46 -20.94 2.29
C LYS A 192 -9.22 -21.03 3.61
N ASN A 193 -10.47 -20.58 3.66
CA ASN A 193 -11.31 -20.67 4.84
C ASN A 193 -12.73 -21.15 4.48
N LYS A 194 -12.83 -22.46 4.22
CA LYS A 194 -14.08 -23.13 3.81
C LYS A 194 -15.15 -23.20 4.90
N ASN A 195 -14.91 -22.59 6.06
CA ASN A 195 -15.89 -22.52 7.16
C ASN A 195 -17.01 -21.51 6.87
N PHE A 196 -16.85 -20.68 5.86
CA PHE A 196 -17.89 -19.75 5.45
C PHE A 196 -18.93 -20.41 4.55
N ASN A 197 -20.16 -19.89 4.61
CA ASN A 197 -21.11 -20.11 3.54
C ASN A 197 -20.64 -19.29 2.32
N LEU A 198 -20.53 -19.92 1.15
CA LEU A 198 -20.01 -19.27 -0.05
C LEU A 198 -20.87 -18.07 -0.49
N ALA A 199 -22.20 -18.22 -0.48
CA ALA A 199 -23.11 -17.17 -0.92
C ALA A 199 -23.00 -15.94 -0.01
N ASP A 200 -23.08 -16.16 1.31
CA ASP A 200 -22.97 -15.09 2.31
C ASP A 200 -21.62 -14.37 2.21
N PHE A 201 -20.54 -15.14 2.01
CA PHE A 201 -19.19 -14.60 1.92
C PHE A 201 -18.99 -13.73 0.69
N LEU A 202 -19.51 -14.14 -0.47
CA LEU A 202 -19.36 -13.36 -1.70
C LEU A 202 -20.26 -12.13 -1.72
N GLN A 203 -21.48 -12.24 -1.19
CA GLN A 203 -22.40 -11.11 -1.16
C GLN A 203 -21.98 -10.05 -0.12
N CYS A 204 -21.48 -10.49 1.04
CA CYS A 204 -21.12 -9.61 2.14
C CYS A 204 -19.82 -10.07 2.84
N PRO A 205 -18.64 -9.95 2.17
CA PRO A 205 -17.35 -10.37 2.70
C PRO A 205 -17.06 -9.84 4.10
N PHE A 206 -17.26 -8.54 4.26
CA PHE A 206 -16.93 -7.83 5.48
C PHE A 206 -17.76 -8.31 6.66
N GLU A 207 -19.09 -8.47 6.49
CA GLU A 207 -19.96 -8.95 7.58
C GLU A 207 -19.63 -10.41 7.95
N THR A 208 -19.14 -11.21 7.01
CA THR A 208 -18.67 -12.57 7.30
C THR A 208 -17.39 -12.54 8.16
N TYR A 209 -16.39 -11.74 7.79
CA TYR A 209 -15.16 -11.57 8.58
C TYR A 209 -15.41 -10.92 9.93
N LYS A 210 -16.27 -9.91 10.01
CA LYS A 210 -16.66 -9.25 11.26
C LYS A 210 -17.22 -10.25 12.28
N LYS A 211 -18.08 -11.17 11.84
CA LYS A 211 -18.61 -12.26 12.69
C LYS A 211 -17.49 -13.22 13.12
N GLU A 212 -16.56 -13.53 12.23
CA GLU A 212 -15.42 -14.38 12.55
C GLU A 212 -14.47 -13.71 13.55
N TRP A 213 -14.10 -12.45 13.37
CA TRP A 213 -13.24 -11.71 14.28
C TRP A 213 -13.87 -11.48 15.64
N ALA A 214 -15.20 -11.29 15.70
CA ALA A 214 -15.92 -11.29 16.96
C ALA A 214 -15.80 -12.63 17.71
N LYS A 215 -15.78 -13.76 16.99
CA LYS A 215 -15.50 -15.08 17.59
C LYS A 215 -14.03 -15.19 18.02
N LEU A 216 -13.07 -14.75 17.20
CA LEU A 216 -11.65 -14.78 17.57
C LEU A 216 -11.39 -13.98 18.84
N LYS A 217 -12.02 -12.80 19.01
CA LYS A 217 -11.90 -11.99 20.23
C LYS A 217 -12.19 -12.78 21.51
N VAL A 218 -13.11 -13.74 21.44
CA VAL A 218 -13.53 -14.56 22.59
C VAL A 218 -12.74 -15.87 22.69
N PHE A 219 -12.60 -16.60 21.57
CA PHE A 219 -12.10 -17.97 21.56
C PHE A 219 -10.61 -18.08 21.24
N ASP A 220 -10.03 -17.09 20.57
CA ASP A 220 -8.61 -17.05 20.20
C ASP A 220 -8.08 -15.60 20.24
N PRO A 221 -8.00 -15.00 21.45
CA PRO A 221 -7.63 -13.60 21.61
C PRO A 221 -6.18 -13.32 21.16
N TYR A 222 -5.35 -14.37 21.04
CA TYR A 222 -4.00 -14.25 20.49
C TYR A 222 -4.01 -14.01 18.98
N LYS A 223 -4.84 -14.72 18.20
CA LYS A 223 -5.04 -14.41 16.78
C LYS A 223 -5.67 -13.03 16.62
N TYR A 224 -6.70 -12.73 17.40
CA TYR A 224 -7.33 -11.41 17.38
C TYR A 224 -6.32 -10.28 17.61
N CYS A 225 -5.46 -10.41 18.64
CA CYS A 225 -4.38 -9.48 18.93
C CYS A 225 -3.38 -9.38 17.78
N SER A 226 -3.02 -10.51 17.16
CA SER A 226 -2.07 -10.54 16.04
C SER A 226 -2.61 -9.81 14.80
N LEU A 227 -3.92 -9.92 14.53
CA LEU A 227 -4.58 -9.15 13.47
C LEU A 227 -4.59 -7.64 13.78
N PHE A 228 -4.79 -7.26 15.04
CA PHE A 228 -4.73 -5.85 15.42
C PHE A 228 -3.31 -5.28 15.30
N LEU A 229 -2.28 -6.07 15.66
CA LEU A 229 -0.88 -5.69 15.41
C LEU A 229 -0.61 -5.48 13.92
N CYS A 230 -1.19 -6.28 13.02
CA CYS A 230 -1.11 -6.01 11.59
C CYS A 230 -1.65 -4.62 11.24
N VAL A 231 -2.75 -4.15 11.85
CA VAL A 231 -3.25 -2.77 11.65
C VAL A 231 -2.26 -1.73 12.17
N ILE A 232 -1.71 -1.93 13.37
CA ILE A 232 -0.72 -1.01 13.95
C ILE A 232 0.51 -0.86 13.05
N TYR A 233 0.98 -1.96 12.45
CA TYR A 233 2.18 -1.98 11.60
C TYR A 233 1.89 -1.98 10.10
N ASN A 234 0.83 -1.30 9.66
CA ASN A 234 0.50 -1.10 8.23
C ASN A 234 0.48 -2.38 7.39
N GLY A 235 -0.06 -3.46 7.95
CA GLY A 235 -0.20 -4.76 7.32
C GLY A 235 1.11 -5.55 7.16
N ILE A 236 2.25 -5.03 7.63
CA ILE A 236 3.57 -5.65 7.47
C ILE A 236 4.29 -5.74 8.82
N MET A 237 4.56 -6.96 9.27
CA MET A 237 5.39 -7.19 10.45
C MET A 237 6.70 -7.86 10.05
N LYS A 238 7.82 -7.14 10.20
CA LYS A 238 9.16 -7.65 9.89
C LYS A 238 9.53 -8.79 10.85
N GLU A 239 10.29 -9.77 10.37
CA GLU A 239 10.74 -10.90 11.20
C GLU A 239 11.57 -10.40 12.41
N SER A 240 12.32 -9.30 12.21
CA SER A 240 13.11 -8.62 13.25
C SER A 240 12.30 -8.08 14.41
N PHE A 241 11.00 -7.82 14.22
CA PHE A 241 10.10 -7.45 15.32
C PHE A 241 10.05 -8.54 16.39
N PHE A 242 10.17 -9.81 15.99
CA PHE A 242 10.08 -10.97 16.88
C PHE A 242 11.42 -11.41 17.46
N ASP A 243 12.52 -10.82 17.03
CA ASP A 243 13.83 -11.12 17.58
C ASP A 243 13.87 -10.65 19.04
N ASN A 244 14.59 -11.41 19.88
CA ASN A 244 14.66 -11.13 21.31
C ASN A 244 15.30 -9.76 21.55
N LEU A 245 14.48 -8.74 21.76
CA LEU A 245 14.95 -7.51 22.36
C LEU A 245 15.26 -7.76 23.82
N ASN A 246 16.39 -7.21 24.26
CA ASN A 246 16.78 -7.20 25.67
C ASN A 246 15.64 -6.59 26.51
N GLU A 247 15.56 -6.95 27.78
CA GLU A 247 14.57 -6.42 28.74
C GLU A 247 14.54 -4.88 28.85
N SER A 248 15.49 -4.20 28.21
CA SER A 248 15.71 -2.76 28.14
C SER A 248 14.99 -2.02 26.99
N ASP A 249 14.16 -2.66 26.16
CA ASP A 249 13.35 -1.95 25.15
C ASP A 249 12.24 -1.12 25.84
N THR A 250 12.60 0.10 26.25
CA THR A 250 11.74 1.00 27.03
C THR A 250 10.63 1.66 26.23
N GLU A 251 10.73 1.68 24.90
CA GLU A 251 9.77 2.37 24.03
C GLU A 251 8.70 1.42 23.49
N THR A 252 9.09 0.25 22.96
CA THR A 252 8.13 -0.65 22.31
C THR A 252 7.37 -1.51 23.32
N LYS A 253 8.01 -1.86 24.44
CA LYS A 253 7.41 -2.76 25.44
C LYS A 253 6.12 -2.21 26.05
N PRO A 254 6.03 -0.94 26.52
CA PRO A 254 4.78 -0.40 27.06
C PRO A 254 3.66 -0.37 26.02
N VAL A 255 3.98 -0.06 24.76
CA VAL A 255 3.02 -0.04 23.65
C VAL A 255 2.43 -1.44 23.44
N LEU A 256 3.28 -2.47 23.39
CA LEU A 256 2.83 -3.86 23.23
C LEU A 256 2.02 -4.35 24.43
N GLU A 257 2.45 -4.05 25.65
CA GLU A 257 1.70 -4.41 26.86
C GLU A 257 0.29 -3.80 26.85
N ASN A 258 0.16 -2.53 26.43
CA ASN A 258 -1.13 -1.87 26.26
C ASN A 258 -1.98 -2.52 25.15
N ILE A 259 -1.38 -2.86 24.00
CA ILE A 259 -2.08 -3.57 22.92
C ILE A 259 -2.58 -4.94 23.39
N PHE A 260 -1.73 -5.69 24.08
CA PHE A 260 -2.05 -7.01 24.64
C PHE A 260 -3.23 -6.94 25.60
N GLU A 261 -3.23 -5.96 26.50
CA GLU A 261 -4.34 -5.72 27.41
C GLU A 261 -5.65 -5.38 26.67
N ILE A 262 -5.61 -4.44 25.71
CA ILE A 262 -6.79 -4.05 24.91
C ILE A 262 -7.37 -5.27 24.15
N CYS A 263 -6.50 -6.17 23.70
CA CYS A 263 -6.91 -7.40 23.02
C CYS A 263 -7.29 -8.56 23.97
N GLY A 264 -7.25 -8.34 25.29
CA GLY A 264 -7.63 -9.35 26.28
C GLY A 264 -6.62 -10.50 26.45
N ILE A 265 -5.35 -10.28 26.13
CA ILE A 265 -4.25 -11.23 26.39
C ILE A 265 -3.30 -10.72 27.48
N ASN A 266 -2.48 -11.61 28.02
CA ASN A 266 -1.56 -11.28 29.10
C ASN A 266 -0.49 -10.24 28.64
N ARG A 267 -0.29 -9.17 29.41
CA ARG A 267 0.74 -8.13 29.13
C ARG A 267 2.16 -8.71 28.99
N GLY A 268 2.49 -9.76 29.74
CA GLY A 268 3.76 -10.48 29.64
C GLY A 268 3.84 -11.50 28.50
N THR A 269 2.94 -11.46 27.52
CA THR A 269 2.99 -12.36 26.35
C THR A 269 4.28 -12.14 25.57
N SER A 270 5.05 -13.21 25.32
CA SER A 270 6.29 -13.09 24.55
C SER A 270 6.02 -12.83 23.07
N ARG A 271 6.89 -12.07 22.40
CA ARG A 271 6.84 -11.89 20.94
C ARG A 271 6.97 -13.22 20.19
N GLY A 272 7.72 -14.18 20.73
CA GLY A 272 7.79 -15.54 20.19
C GLY A 272 6.43 -16.25 20.14
N ARG A 273 5.53 -15.99 21.10
CA ARG A 273 4.15 -16.52 21.05
C ARG A 273 3.34 -15.85 19.94
N ILE A 274 3.45 -14.53 19.76
CA ILE A 274 2.83 -13.83 18.63
C ILE A 274 3.38 -14.35 17.29
N LYS A 275 4.68 -14.60 17.19
CA LYS A 275 5.31 -15.22 16.01
C LYS A 275 4.72 -16.59 15.69
N ALA A 276 4.54 -17.44 16.70
CA ALA A 276 3.92 -18.76 16.52
C ALA A 276 2.47 -18.64 16.00
N VAL A 277 1.71 -17.67 16.52
CA VAL A 277 0.35 -17.38 16.07
C VAL A 277 0.34 -16.87 14.62
N MET A 278 1.24 -15.96 14.27
CA MET A 278 1.41 -15.46 12.89
C MET A 278 1.74 -16.59 11.92
N ASN A 279 2.61 -17.54 12.29
CA ASN A 279 2.87 -18.74 11.49
C ASN A 279 1.61 -19.59 11.30
N SER A 280 0.76 -19.72 12.33
CA SER A 280 -0.51 -20.47 12.23
C SER A 280 -1.55 -19.82 11.32
N MET A 281 -1.44 -18.51 11.08
CA MET A 281 -2.31 -17.73 10.19
C MET A 281 -1.76 -17.63 8.75
N ASN A 282 -0.62 -18.27 8.47
CA ASN A 282 0.00 -18.24 7.15
C ASN A 282 -0.91 -18.91 6.11
N GLY A 283 -1.19 -18.19 5.01
CA GLY A 283 -2.07 -18.64 3.94
C GLY A 283 -3.56 -18.40 4.18
N THR A 284 -3.95 -17.85 5.33
CA THR A 284 -5.35 -17.46 5.62
C THR A 284 -5.51 -15.94 5.79
N TYR A 285 -4.89 -15.35 6.81
CA TYR A 285 -4.92 -13.91 7.04
C TYR A 285 -3.62 -13.21 6.66
N VAL A 286 -2.51 -13.93 6.75
CA VAL A 286 -1.18 -13.39 6.49
C VAL A 286 -0.43 -14.31 5.53
N ARG A 287 0.52 -13.76 4.82
CA ARG A 287 1.51 -14.49 4.03
C ARG A 287 2.87 -14.26 4.66
N LYS A 288 3.55 -15.35 5.00
CA LYS A 288 4.94 -15.32 5.43
C LYS A 288 5.87 -15.27 4.21
N THR A 289 6.80 -14.34 4.23
CA THR A 289 7.97 -14.32 3.34
C THR A 289 9.22 -14.63 4.16
N ARG A 290 10.42 -14.57 3.57
CA ARG A 290 11.68 -14.82 4.29
C ARG A 290 11.88 -13.88 5.47
N ASN A 291 11.47 -12.60 5.34
CA ASN A 291 11.83 -11.53 6.26
C ASN A 291 10.64 -10.79 6.87
N GLU A 292 9.40 -11.14 6.54
CA GLU A 292 8.21 -10.44 7.03
C GLU A 292 6.95 -11.31 6.94
N TYR A 293 5.93 -10.94 7.72
CA TYR A 293 4.55 -11.34 7.55
C TYR A 293 3.77 -10.16 6.99
N ARG A 294 3.03 -10.41 5.91
CA ARG A 294 2.18 -9.42 5.26
C ARG A 294 0.73 -9.86 5.34
N VAL A 295 -0.21 -8.96 5.57
CA VAL A 295 -1.65 -9.29 5.41
C VAL A 295 -1.89 -9.82 4.00
N ILE A 296 -2.66 -10.89 3.89
CA ILE A 296 -2.73 -11.70 2.67
C ILE A 296 -3.20 -10.92 1.44
N HIS A 297 -4.00 -9.86 1.65
CA HIS A 297 -4.49 -8.99 0.61
C HIS A 297 -4.94 -7.63 1.17
N ASP A 298 -4.86 -6.57 0.38
CA ASP A 298 -5.20 -5.21 0.79
C ASP A 298 -6.66 -5.07 1.21
N GLN A 299 -7.59 -5.66 0.47
CA GLN A 299 -9.01 -5.68 0.85
C GLN A 299 -9.24 -6.29 2.24
N MET A 300 -8.47 -7.32 2.62
CA MET A 300 -8.52 -7.87 3.98
C MET A 300 -8.02 -6.84 4.99
N PHE A 301 -6.93 -6.14 4.65
CA PHE A 301 -6.39 -5.07 5.48
C PHE A 301 -7.37 -3.90 5.64
N ASP A 302 -8.08 -3.50 4.57
CA ASP A 302 -9.16 -2.50 4.60
C ASP A 302 -10.22 -2.88 5.62
N PHE A 303 -10.70 -4.14 5.56
CA PHE A 303 -11.69 -4.66 6.50
C PHE A 303 -11.18 -4.63 7.93
N MET A 304 -9.90 -5.00 8.17
CA MET A 304 -9.29 -4.97 9.50
C MET A 304 -9.23 -3.55 10.06
N CYS A 305 -8.67 -2.60 9.29
CA CYS A 305 -8.60 -1.19 9.68
C CYS A 305 -9.97 -0.66 10.09
N TYR A 306 -10.99 -0.88 9.25
CA TYR A 306 -12.35 -0.44 9.55
C TYR A 306 -12.95 -1.13 10.77
N TYR A 307 -12.79 -2.45 10.90
CA TYR A 307 -13.33 -3.20 12.03
C TYR A 307 -12.75 -2.74 13.36
N PHE A 308 -11.42 -2.67 13.47
CA PHE A 308 -10.74 -2.24 14.70
C PHE A 308 -10.91 -0.73 14.96
N GLY A 309 -10.99 0.08 13.91
CA GLY A 309 -11.23 1.52 14.00
C GLY A 309 -12.62 1.92 14.50
N ASN A 310 -13.59 0.99 14.52
CA ASN A 310 -14.93 1.22 15.06
C ASN A 310 -15.06 0.93 16.57
N GLU A 311 -14.02 0.41 17.22
CA GLU A 311 -13.99 0.16 18.68
C GLU A 311 -13.23 1.29 19.41
N ASP A 312 -13.85 1.92 20.43
CA ASP A 312 -13.33 3.15 21.07
C ASP A 312 -11.91 3.01 21.64
N THR A 313 -11.62 1.88 22.29
CA THR A 313 -10.30 1.60 22.87
C THR A 313 -9.24 1.37 21.79
N MET A 314 -9.62 0.70 20.71
CA MET A 314 -8.72 0.35 19.61
C MET A 314 -8.43 1.55 18.73
N VAL A 315 -9.41 2.38 18.40
CA VAL A 315 -9.17 3.61 17.63
C VAL A 315 -8.23 4.57 18.37
N ARG A 316 -8.34 4.69 19.70
CA ARG A 316 -7.37 5.46 20.50
C ARG A 316 -5.96 4.87 20.42
N CYS A 317 -5.85 3.54 20.43
CA CYS A 317 -4.57 2.87 20.28
C CYS A 317 -3.98 3.05 18.88
N ILE A 318 -4.80 3.02 17.83
CA ILE A 318 -4.40 3.34 16.45
C ILE A 318 -3.87 4.76 16.39
N LEU A 319 -4.65 5.75 16.85
CA LEU A 319 -4.24 7.17 16.85
C LEU A 319 -2.90 7.42 17.54
N ARG A 320 -2.58 6.66 18.58
CA ARG A 320 -1.35 6.87 19.37
C ARG A 320 -0.15 6.12 18.83
N ASN A 321 -0.35 4.92 18.27
CA ASN A 321 0.74 3.96 18.08
C ASN A 321 0.87 3.43 16.65
N SER A 322 -0.08 3.69 15.76
CA SER A 322 0.00 3.13 14.40
C SER A 322 1.13 3.77 13.60
N ASP A 323 1.57 3.03 12.59
CA ASP A 323 2.34 3.57 11.47
C ASP A 323 1.62 4.80 10.91
N ILE A 324 2.41 5.84 10.63
CA ILE A 324 1.92 7.14 10.17
C ILE A 324 1.16 7.05 8.83
N ARG A 325 1.44 6.06 7.98
CA ARG A 325 0.68 5.84 6.74
C ARG A 325 -0.73 5.35 7.06
N VAL A 326 -0.89 4.47 8.04
CA VAL A 326 -2.23 4.05 8.51
C VAL A 326 -2.97 5.26 9.05
N PHE A 327 -2.31 6.07 9.89
CA PHE A 327 -2.89 7.29 10.42
C PHE A 327 -3.33 8.24 9.29
N ASN A 328 -2.43 8.59 8.37
CA ASN A 328 -2.67 9.59 7.33
C ASN A 328 -3.62 9.15 6.21
N GLN A 329 -3.62 7.87 5.88
CA GLN A 329 -4.35 7.34 4.73
C GLN A 329 -5.66 6.67 5.13
N ARG A 330 -5.80 6.19 6.37
CA ARG A 330 -6.96 5.39 6.79
C ARG A 330 -7.87 6.05 7.79
N THR A 331 -7.55 7.25 8.26
CA THR A 331 -8.37 7.94 9.23
C THR A 331 -8.98 9.20 8.62
N GLN A 332 -10.21 9.52 9.05
CA GLN A 332 -10.90 10.74 8.64
C GLN A 332 -11.72 11.30 9.79
N LEU A 333 -11.61 12.60 10.04
CA LEU A 333 -12.44 13.29 11.03
C LEU A 333 -13.90 13.31 10.57
N THR A 334 -14.78 12.84 11.46
CA THR A 334 -16.25 12.93 11.25
C THR A 334 -16.76 14.36 11.07
N SER A 335 -16.05 15.37 11.59
CA SER A 335 -16.40 16.79 11.45
C SER A 335 -16.31 17.31 10.02
N LEU A 336 -15.65 16.58 9.11
CA LEU A 336 -15.48 16.99 7.72
C LEU A 336 -16.74 16.75 6.86
N ASN A 337 -17.75 15.99 7.31
CA ASN A 337 -19.08 15.82 6.68
C ASN A 337 -19.08 15.53 5.14
N GLU A 338 -18.09 14.82 4.61
CA GLU A 338 -17.98 14.54 3.16
C GLU A 338 -18.02 13.04 2.80
N GLN A 339 -18.19 12.74 1.50
CA GLN A 339 -18.04 11.38 0.97
C GLN A 339 -16.67 10.81 1.38
N HIS A 340 -16.70 9.60 1.91
CA HIS A 340 -15.52 8.88 2.39
C HIS A 340 -15.33 7.60 1.61
N GLU A 341 -14.08 7.20 1.44
CA GLU A 341 -13.77 5.88 0.92
C GLU A 341 -14.37 4.80 1.81
N LYS A 342 -14.78 3.70 1.17
CA LYS A 342 -15.31 2.55 1.89
C LYS A 342 -14.20 2.01 2.81
N PHE A 343 -14.56 1.68 4.05
CA PHE A 343 -13.65 1.13 5.07
C PHE A 343 -12.61 2.11 5.64
N THR A 344 -12.85 3.42 5.56
CA THR A 344 -12.09 4.44 6.31
C THR A 344 -12.45 4.44 7.80
N ILE A 345 -11.45 4.63 8.66
CA ILE A 345 -11.60 4.77 10.12
C ILE A 345 -12.13 6.18 10.42
N MET A 346 -13.39 6.27 10.83
CA MET A 346 -14.01 7.54 11.18
C MET A 346 -13.63 7.96 12.60
N ILE A 347 -12.94 9.09 12.73
CA ILE A 347 -12.52 9.65 14.00
C ILE A 347 -13.65 10.53 14.55
N PRO A 348 -14.32 10.11 15.64
CA PRO A 348 -15.42 10.86 16.22
C PRO A 348 -14.90 12.17 16.83
N LYS A 349 -15.73 13.21 16.83
CA LYS A 349 -15.41 14.53 17.39
C LYS A 349 -14.76 14.50 18.78
N LYS A 350 -15.16 13.56 19.64
CA LYS A 350 -14.57 13.38 20.99
C LYS A 350 -13.08 13.00 20.99
N LEU A 351 -12.54 12.48 19.87
CA LEU A 351 -11.14 12.08 19.69
C LEU A 351 -10.35 13.07 18.83
N GLU A 352 -10.98 14.13 18.33
CA GLU A 352 -10.33 15.11 17.45
C GLU A 352 -9.11 15.75 18.10
N ASN A 353 -9.16 16.02 19.41
CA ASN A 353 -8.01 16.51 20.16
C ASN A 353 -6.86 15.48 20.23
N GLU A 354 -7.16 14.18 20.37
CA GLU A 354 -6.14 13.12 20.37
C GLU A 354 -5.52 12.97 18.99
N TYR A 355 -6.34 13.08 17.94
CA TYR A 355 -5.92 13.05 16.55
C TYR A 355 -4.91 14.17 16.24
N PHE A 356 -5.23 15.41 16.60
CA PHE A 356 -4.32 16.55 16.38
C PHE A 356 -3.11 16.53 17.33
N LYS A 357 -3.25 15.96 18.52
CA LYS A 357 -2.10 15.71 19.41
C LYS A 357 -1.10 14.74 18.77
N ARG A 358 -1.58 13.70 18.07
CA ARG A 358 -0.70 12.78 17.31
C ARG A 358 0.07 13.52 16.23
N ILE A 359 -0.60 14.35 15.43
CA ILE A 359 0.05 15.17 14.38
C ILE A 359 1.13 16.05 14.98
N LYS A 360 0.82 16.74 16.09
CA LYS A 360 1.82 17.57 16.78
C LYS A 360 3.05 16.76 17.19
N GLY A 361 2.87 15.59 17.78
CA GLY A 361 3.97 14.70 18.14
C GLY A 361 4.80 14.25 16.93
N ASP A 362 4.16 13.85 15.83
CA ASP A 362 4.88 13.47 14.61
C ASP A 362 5.67 14.65 14.01
N LEU A 363 5.14 15.88 14.08
CA LEU A 363 5.87 17.09 13.67
C LEU A 363 7.07 17.39 14.57
N GLU A 364 6.91 17.23 15.89
CA GLU A 364 8.00 17.40 16.88
C GLU A 364 9.10 16.33 16.70
N GLU A 365 8.76 15.14 16.20
CA GLU A 365 9.69 14.05 15.84
C GLU A 365 10.29 14.17 14.42
N SER A 366 10.25 15.36 13.82
CA SER A 366 10.82 15.64 12.49
C SER A 366 10.18 14.87 11.32
N LYS A 367 8.93 14.39 11.46
CA LYS A 367 8.20 13.71 10.37
C LYS A 367 7.38 14.69 9.52
N LEU A 368 7.91 15.88 9.26
CA LEU A 368 7.21 17.00 8.63
C LEU A 368 6.54 16.59 7.31
N ASN A 369 7.31 16.06 6.37
CA ASN A 369 6.81 15.64 5.05
C ASN A 369 5.68 14.63 5.16
N GLN A 370 5.80 13.68 6.10
CA GLN A 370 4.79 12.64 6.29
C GLN A 370 3.48 13.24 6.81
N CYS A 371 3.51 14.24 7.68
CA CYS A 371 2.31 14.96 8.14
C CYS A 371 1.59 15.71 7.01
N PHE A 372 2.31 16.21 6.00
CA PHE A 372 1.72 16.86 4.82
C PHE A 372 1.03 15.87 3.88
N TYR A 373 1.40 14.58 3.91
CA TYR A 373 0.73 13.53 3.14
C TYR A 373 -0.56 13.00 3.77
N ASN A 374 -1.11 13.71 4.76
CA ASN A 374 -2.43 13.38 5.28
C ASN A 374 -3.51 13.61 4.22
N THR A 375 -4.31 12.58 3.93
CA THR A 375 -5.36 12.62 2.90
C THR A 375 -6.41 13.70 3.15
N GLN A 376 -6.53 14.19 4.39
CA GLN A 376 -7.45 15.25 4.77
C GLN A 376 -6.92 16.67 4.47
N MET A 377 -5.67 16.83 4.02
CA MET A 377 -5.10 18.14 3.64
C MET A 377 -5.88 18.85 2.52
N LYS A 378 -6.62 18.10 1.71
CA LYS A 378 -7.52 18.67 0.68
C LYS A 378 -8.68 19.49 1.27
N TYR A 379 -8.99 19.33 2.55
CA TYR A 379 -10.10 20.03 3.21
C TYR A 379 -9.64 21.28 3.97
N GLU A 380 -10.29 22.41 3.72
CA GLU A 380 -9.94 23.72 4.32
C GLU A 380 -10.04 23.72 5.86
N VAL A 381 -11.09 23.09 6.40
CA VAL A 381 -11.31 22.95 7.85
C VAL A 381 -10.14 22.22 8.52
N TYR A 382 -9.64 21.17 7.86
CA TYR A 382 -8.47 20.43 8.32
C TYR A 382 -7.22 21.31 8.25
N ARG A 383 -6.95 21.95 7.10
CA ARG A 383 -5.78 22.84 6.92
C ARG A 383 -5.73 23.94 7.98
N THR A 384 -6.88 24.55 8.28
CA THR A 384 -6.99 25.60 9.31
C THR A 384 -6.55 25.09 10.69
N SER A 385 -6.91 23.85 11.03
CA SER A 385 -6.54 23.23 12.32
C SER A 385 -5.07 22.80 12.33
N PHE A 386 -4.60 22.23 11.21
CA PHE A 386 -3.20 21.87 11.01
C PHE A 386 -2.26 23.07 11.15
N LEU A 387 -2.60 24.21 10.55
CA LEU A 387 -1.81 25.44 10.66
C LEU A 387 -1.68 25.96 12.09
N LYS A 388 -2.74 25.84 12.88
CA LYS A 388 -2.71 26.26 14.28
C LYS A 388 -1.71 25.41 15.07
N ILE A 389 -1.59 24.13 14.73
CA ILE A 389 -0.60 23.23 15.34
C ILE A 389 0.79 23.60 14.86
N LEU A 390 0.97 23.80 13.55
CA LEU A 390 2.25 24.16 12.95
C LEU A 390 2.82 25.44 13.59
N LYS A 391 1.98 26.48 13.73
CA LYS A 391 2.33 27.75 14.40
C LYS A 391 2.58 27.60 15.91
N SER A 392 2.22 26.47 16.51
CA SER A 392 2.44 26.20 17.94
C SER A 392 3.72 25.42 18.23
N ILE A 393 4.46 25.03 17.18
CA ILE A 393 5.77 24.38 17.27
C ILE A 393 6.81 25.50 17.31
N ASP A 394 7.83 25.36 18.15
CA ASP A 394 8.87 26.37 18.34
C ASP A 394 9.63 26.63 17.03
N ASP A 395 9.72 27.90 16.61
CA ASP A 395 10.36 28.36 15.38
C ASP A 395 11.82 27.85 15.26
N LYS A 396 12.52 27.64 16.37
CA LYS A 396 13.90 27.10 16.36
C LYS A 396 13.98 25.62 15.97
N LEU A 397 12.97 24.82 16.35
CA LEU A 397 12.89 23.42 15.96
C LEU A 397 12.50 23.32 14.48
N PHE A 398 11.56 24.16 14.04
CA PHE A 398 11.08 24.21 12.67
C PHE A 398 12.20 24.62 11.67
N ILE A 399 13.00 25.63 12.01
CA ILE A 399 14.15 26.06 11.19
C ILE A 399 15.26 25.00 11.21
N ALA A 400 15.61 24.43 12.37
CA ALA A 400 16.62 23.38 12.45
C ALA A 400 16.24 22.12 11.65
N GLN A 401 14.95 21.77 11.57
CA GLN A 401 14.45 20.62 10.81
C GLN A 401 14.46 20.84 9.29
N ILE A 402 14.28 22.08 8.83
CA ILE A 402 14.48 22.45 7.42
C ILE A 402 15.97 22.41 7.05
N CYS A 403 16.85 22.82 7.98
CA CYS A 403 18.29 22.82 7.78
C CYS A 403 18.95 21.43 7.90
N GLN A 404 18.43 20.52 8.72
CA GLN A 404 19.00 19.16 8.91
C GLN A 404 18.79 18.20 7.73
N GLY A 405 18.03 18.59 6.70
CA GLY A 405 18.01 17.89 5.42
C GLY A 405 19.25 18.16 4.55
N LYS A 406 20.18 19.00 5.02
CA LYS A 406 21.35 19.47 4.26
C LYS A 406 22.70 18.85 4.64
N ASP A 407 22.81 18.09 5.73
CA ASP A 407 24.14 17.77 6.33
C ASP A 407 24.61 16.31 6.15
N ASP A 408 23.96 15.48 5.32
CA ASP A 408 24.34 14.06 5.16
C ASP A 408 25.36 13.77 4.02
N ASP A 409 25.89 14.78 3.30
CA ASP A 409 26.81 14.57 2.17
C ASP A 409 28.23 15.17 2.28
N ASP A 410 28.65 15.68 3.44
CA ASP A 410 30.02 16.20 3.61
C ASP A 410 30.86 15.34 4.57
N ASN A 411 31.24 14.15 4.11
CA ASN A 411 32.51 13.51 4.48
C ASN A 411 33.05 12.72 3.28
N ASP A 412 33.91 13.33 2.48
CA ASP A 412 35.30 12.89 2.33
C ASP A 412 36.04 13.73 1.28
N ASP A 413 37.23 14.18 1.69
CA ASP A 413 38.43 14.51 0.92
C ASP A 413 38.51 15.80 0.08
N ASP A 414 39.31 16.72 0.64
CA ASP A 414 40.11 17.75 -0.04
C ASP A 414 40.71 17.27 -1.38
N ASN A 415 40.44 17.99 -2.47
CA ASN A 415 41.45 18.47 -3.40
C ASN A 415 40.86 19.53 -4.36
N ASP A 416 41.58 20.65 -4.45
CA ASP A 416 41.35 21.79 -5.32
C ASP A 416 41.21 21.41 -6.82
N ASP A 417 40.19 21.95 -7.49
CA ASP A 417 40.32 22.89 -8.61
C ASP A 417 38.98 23.03 -9.36
N ASP A 418 38.51 24.28 -9.48
CA ASP A 418 37.59 24.87 -10.45
C ASP A 418 36.50 23.98 -11.11
N ASP A 419 35.24 24.21 -10.73
CA ASP A 419 34.17 24.59 -11.67
C ASP A 419 32.94 25.03 -10.87
N ASP A 420 32.54 26.30 -11.05
CA ASP A 420 31.24 26.84 -10.65
C ASP A 420 30.15 26.11 -11.46
N ASP A 421 29.24 25.40 -10.79
CA ASP A 421 27.80 25.29 -11.09
C ASP A 421 27.19 24.16 -10.23
N ASP A 422 25.94 24.37 -9.78
CA ASP A 422 25.03 23.43 -9.09
C ASP A 422 24.82 23.62 -7.57
N ASP A 423 24.29 24.79 -7.17
CA ASP A 423 23.56 25.00 -5.90
C ASP A 423 22.02 25.14 -6.12
N ASP A 424 21.50 24.88 -7.33
CA ASP A 424 20.12 25.22 -7.72
C ASP A 424 19.03 24.23 -7.23
N ASP A 425 19.36 22.99 -6.88
CA ASP A 425 18.37 21.99 -6.42
C ASP A 425 17.89 22.25 -4.97
N ASP A 426 18.71 22.93 -4.17
CA ASP A 426 18.50 23.19 -2.75
C ASP A 426 17.65 24.43 -2.48
N ASP A 427 17.75 25.41 -3.38
CA ASP A 427 16.90 26.59 -3.39
C ASP A 427 15.48 26.25 -3.90
N GLU A 428 15.32 25.25 -4.78
CA GLU A 428 14.02 24.86 -5.32
C GLU A 428 13.13 24.17 -4.27
N MET A 429 13.69 23.30 -3.41
CA MET A 429 12.95 22.66 -2.31
C MET A 429 12.54 23.68 -1.23
N MET A 430 13.41 24.64 -0.93
CA MET A 430 13.10 25.74 0.00
C MET A 430 12.03 26.68 -0.58
N MET A 431 12.10 26.96 -1.89
CA MET A 431 11.07 27.74 -2.60
C MET A 431 9.73 26.99 -2.65
N MET A 432 9.73 25.65 -2.71
CA MET A 432 8.53 24.81 -2.72
C MET A 432 7.87 24.74 -1.33
N MET A 433 8.64 24.63 -0.25
CA MET A 433 8.11 24.77 1.13
C MET A 433 7.58 26.18 1.38
N MET A 434 8.27 27.22 0.90
CA MET A 434 7.78 28.60 0.98
C MET A 434 6.52 28.81 0.14
N MET A 435 6.42 28.21 -1.06
CA MET A 435 5.21 28.25 -1.88
C MET A 435 4.03 27.52 -1.23
N MET A 436 4.24 26.37 -0.59
CA MET A 436 3.21 25.70 0.20
C MET A 436 2.79 26.52 1.43
N MET A 437 3.70 27.25 2.06
CA MET A 437 3.35 28.20 3.12
C MET A 437 2.66 29.47 2.61
N MET A 438 2.91 29.89 1.35
CA MET A 438 2.29 31.06 0.71
C MET A 438 0.94 30.75 0.05
N MET A 439 0.66 29.48 -0.29
CA MET A 439 -0.64 29.02 -0.83
C MET A 439 -1.66 28.68 0.26
N ILE A 440 -1.28 28.80 1.53
CA ILE A 440 -2.15 28.67 2.70
C ILE A 440 -2.48 30.07 3.24
#